data_AF-A0A7X6MVE4-F1
#
_entry.id   AF-A0A7X6MVE4-F1
#
_cell.length_a   1.000
_cell.length_b   1.000
_cell.length_c   1.000
_cell.angle_alpha   90.00
_cell.angle_beta   90.00
_cell.angle_gamma   90.00
#
_symmetry.space_group_name_H-M   'P 1'
#
loop_
_entity.id
_entity.type
_entity.pdbx_description
1 polymer ?
#
loop_
_entity_poly.entity_id
_entity_poly.type
_entity_poly.pdbx_seq_one_letter_code
_entity_poly.pdbx_strand_id
1 'polypeptide(L)'
;MTQPSDPRPAAAGDPRKVKVIVELIDHTSTIAAIYDRGDLVERLRLAKVRINDPQIRVVIAGQLKQGKSQLLNSLLNIPVARVGDDESTVLATVVAYGEQASARLVVARPDGAEPELIDIPPSEVTNDLRRAPQAGGREVLRVEVTAPSPLLKGGLAFVDTPGVGGLGQPHLSATLGLLPDADALLMVSDTSQEFTEPEMTFIRQAIEICPVATIVATKTDLYPHWREIVGANTGHLQRAGVNVPITPVSSVLRSHAIQLNDKELNEESNFPAIVKFLSDRVLNRESDRIRDEVVAEIHSAAEHLLLSVNSELSAFTDPDERERLTAELERRKQEAQDALQQTALWQQVLNDGIADLTADVDHDLRHRFRNITQHAEKVIDNGDPTLHWAEIGSELEEAVATAVGDNFVWAYQRAEALAAEVARTFTEAGLEAVQLPQIDARDMGAGFGEMKSLARLEAKPIKAGHKVITGMRGSYGGVLMFGMLTSFAGLGMFNPLSLGAGLVLGRKAYKEDMENRMLRVRGEAKNNMRKFIDDVAFVVGKESRDRLKGIQRQLRDHYRGIANQTTRSLNESLQATLAAAKVEENERNTRVRELERQQNILTQVVDHATGLAGAGN
;
A
#
# COMPACT_ATOMS: atom_id res chain seq x y z
N MET A 1 46.14 17.74 12.34
CA MET A 1 45.30 18.94 12.10
C MET A 1 45.05 19.06 10.61
N THR A 2 43.97 18.43 10.15
CA THR A 2 43.34 18.61 8.84
C THR A 2 41.88 18.25 9.08
N GLN A 3 40.99 19.21 8.85
CA GLN A 3 39.55 19.05 9.09
C GLN A 3 38.95 17.97 8.18
N PRO A 4 37.84 17.35 8.62
CA PRO A 4 37.25 16.17 8.01
C PRO A 4 36.38 16.52 6.80
N SER A 5 36.42 15.68 5.76
CA SER A 5 35.38 15.64 4.74
C SER A 5 34.24 14.77 5.25
N ASP A 6 33.15 15.41 5.65
CA ASP A 6 31.86 14.74 5.89
C ASP A 6 31.48 13.89 4.68
N PRO A 7 30.81 12.74 4.88
CA PRO A 7 30.17 12.04 3.78
C PRO A 7 29.13 13.01 3.18
N ARG A 8 29.30 13.34 1.89
CA ARG A 8 28.32 14.16 1.18
C ARG A 8 26.96 13.50 1.37
N PRO A 9 25.91 14.24 1.79
CA PRO A 9 24.57 13.69 1.85
C PRO A 9 24.24 13.12 0.46
N ALA A 10 23.64 11.93 0.45
CA ALA A 10 22.95 11.41 -0.72
C ALA A 10 22.15 12.55 -1.33
N ALA A 11 22.24 12.72 -2.65
CA ALA A 11 21.61 13.83 -3.35
C ALA A 11 20.09 13.66 -3.35
N ALA A 12 19.45 13.87 -2.19
CA ALA A 12 18.09 14.39 -2.14
C ALA A 12 18.05 15.56 -3.13
N GLY A 13 17.05 15.57 -4.02
CA GLY A 13 17.01 16.46 -5.19
C GLY A 13 17.52 17.87 -4.87
N ASP A 14 18.39 18.41 -5.75
CA ASP A 14 19.13 19.66 -5.52
C ASP A 14 18.29 20.68 -4.72
N PRO A 15 18.65 20.99 -3.45
CA PRO A 15 17.86 21.85 -2.58
C PRO A 15 17.55 23.21 -3.21
N ARG A 16 18.40 23.66 -4.15
CA ARG A 16 18.16 24.88 -4.93
C ARG A 16 16.99 24.70 -5.90
N LYS A 17 16.86 23.55 -6.55
CA LYS A 17 15.72 23.24 -7.43
C LYS A 17 14.41 23.14 -6.65
N VAL A 18 14.40 22.49 -5.49
CA VAL A 18 13.20 22.43 -4.63
C VAL A 18 12.76 23.84 -4.21
N LYS A 19 13.71 24.69 -3.81
CA LYS A 19 13.41 26.08 -3.46
C LYS A 19 12.79 26.86 -4.63
N VAL A 20 13.36 26.72 -5.84
CA VAL A 20 12.81 27.36 -7.06
C VAL A 20 11.39 26.85 -7.35
N ILE A 21 11.14 25.55 -7.23
CA ILE A 21 9.81 24.96 -7.41
C ILE A 21 8.82 25.53 -6.39
N VAL A 22 9.22 25.65 -5.12
CA VAL A 22 8.37 26.25 -4.09
C VAL A 22 8.09 27.73 -4.36
N GLU A 23 9.08 28.49 -4.82
CA GLU A 23 8.89 29.89 -5.23
C GLU A 23 7.92 30.01 -6.43
N LEU A 24 8.01 29.11 -7.42
CA LEU A 24 7.07 29.02 -8.53
C LEU A 24 5.65 28.70 -8.05
N ILE A 25 5.51 27.76 -7.12
CA ILE A 25 4.20 27.44 -6.50
C ILE A 25 3.61 28.68 -5.82
N ASP A 26 4.41 29.41 -5.04
CA ASP A 26 3.95 30.59 -4.31
C ASP A 26 3.53 31.73 -5.24
N HIS A 27 4.28 31.96 -6.33
CA HIS A 27 3.90 32.94 -7.35
C HIS A 27 2.59 32.57 -8.05
N THR A 28 2.46 31.32 -8.52
CA THR A 28 1.23 30.86 -9.20
C THR A 28 0.04 30.87 -8.25
N SER A 29 0.23 30.49 -6.98
CA SER A 29 -0.81 30.51 -5.95
C SER A 29 -1.28 31.94 -5.65
N THR A 30 -0.37 32.92 -5.64
CA THR A 30 -0.72 34.34 -5.46
C THR A 30 -1.59 34.85 -6.60
N ILE A 31 -1.25 34.52 -7.85
CA ILE A 31 -2.06 34.90 -9.03
C ILE A 31 -3.41 34.19 -9.01
N ALA A 32 -3.43 32.89 -8.67
CA ALA A 32 -4.68 32.15 -8.51
C ALA A 32 -5.60 32.79 -7.47
N ALA A 33 -5.06 33.26 -6.34
CA ALA A 33 -5.84 33.96 -5.32
C ALA A 33 -6.44 35.29 -5.81
N ILE A 34 -5.73 36.05 -6.66
CA ILE A 34 -6.25 37.29 -7.27
C ILE A 34 -7.46 37.01 -8.17
N TYR A 35 -7.46 35.88 -8.86
CA TYR A 35 -8.57 35.42 -9.71
C TYR A 35 -9.64 34.63 -8.95
N ASP A 36 -9.61 34.60 -7.62
CA ASP A 36 -10.54 33.85 -6.77
C ASP A 36 -10.56 32.33 -7.07
N ARG A 37 -9.45 31.80 -7.59
CA ARG A 37 -9.26 30.38 -7.93
C ARG A 37 -8.83 29.54 -6.74
N GLY A 38 -9.72 29.47 -5.73
CA GLY A 38 -9.50 28.67 -4.52
C GLY A 38 -9.21 27.19 -4.80
N ASP A 39 -9.72 26.64 -5.90
CA ASP A 39 -9.41 25.29 -6.40
C ASP A 39 -7.93 25.12 -6.78
N LEU A 40 -7.36 26.09 -7.53
CA LEU A 40 -5.95 26.07 -7.91
C LEU A 40 -5.03 26.35 -6.71
N VAL A 41 -5.46 27.25 -5.81
CA VAL A 41 -4.72 27.53 -4.57
C VAL A 41 -4.58 26.27 -3.73
N GLU A 42 -5.66 25.51 -3.54
CA GLU A 42 -5.63 24.27 -2.77
C GLU A 42 -4.80 23.18 -3.46
N ARG A 43 -4.93 23.04 -4.79
CA ARG A 43 -4.14 22.09 -5.58
C ARG A 43 -2.64 22.37 -5.49
N LEU A 44 -2.24 23.64 -5.64
CA LEU A 44 -0.86 24.10 -5.47
C LEU A 44 -0.37 23.93 -4.03
N ARG A 45 -1.25 24.12 -3.03
CA ARG A 45 -0.93 23.85 -1.62
C ARG A 45 -0.60 22.37 -1.40
N LEU A 46 -1.39 21.45 -1.96
CA LEU A 46 -1.15 20.01 -1.89
C LEU A 46 0.17 19.64 -2.60
N ALA A 47 0.44 20.20 -3.78
CA ALA A 47 1.71 20.02 -4.48
C ALA A 47 2.91 20.53 -3.65
N LYS A 48 2.75 21.67 -2.96
CA LYS A 48 3.76 22.22 -2.03
C LYS A 48 4.00 21.30 -0.84
N VAL A 49 2.96 20.68 -0.28
CA VAL A 49 3.14 19.69 0.79
C VAL A 49 3.93 18.50 0.26
N ARG A 50 3.53 17.95 -0.89
CA ARG A 50 4.14 16.76 -1.50
C ARG A 50 5.63 16.93 -1.84
N ILE A 51 6.05 18.09 -2.35
CA ILE A 51 7.47 18.35 -2.67
C ILE A 51 8.34 18.56 -1.41
N ASN A 52 7.74 19.04 -0.31
CA ASN A 52 8.46 19.26 0.94
C ASN A 52 8.51 18.01 1.82
N ASP A 53 7.46 17.20 1.80
CA ASP A 53 7.36 15.94 2.53
C ASP A 53 6.80 14.84 1.60
N PRO A 54 7.68 14.19 0.80
CA PRO A 54 7.25 13.25 -0.22
C PRO A 54 6.74 11.91 0.36
N GLN A 55 7.11 11.58 1.62
CA GLN A 55 6.75 10.33 2.29
C GLN A 55 6.99 9.10 1.40
N ILE A 56 8.23 8.92 0.91
CA ILE A 56 8.64 7.81 0.03
C ILE A 56 8.67 6.53 0.86
N ARG A 57 7.71 5.62 0.63
CA ARG A 57 7.43 4.48 1.50
C ARG A 57 8.28 3.26 1.15
N VAL A 58 9.04 2.79 2.14
CA VAL A 58 9.84 1.57 2.06
C VAL A 58 9.26 0.53 3.00
N VAL A 59 8.64 -0.51 2.44
CA VAL A 59 8.08 -1.62 3.23
C VAL A 59 9.17 -2.62 3.58
N ILE A 60 9.26 -3.00 4.85
CA ILE A 60 10.16 -4.05 5.35
C ILE A 60 9.34 -5.30 5.60
N ALA A 61 9.38 -6.26 4.67
CA ALA A 61 8.61 -7.50 4.74
C ALA A 61 9.49 -8.70 5.08
N GLY A 62 8.88 -9.82 5.46
CA GLY A 62 9.58 -11.07 5.76
C GLY A 62 8.96 -11.84 6.92
N GLN A 63 9.32 -13.11 7.07
CA GLN A 63 8.77 -13.96 8.12
C GLN A 63 9.12 -13.47 9.54
N LEU A 64 8.46 -14.04 10.55
CA LEU A 64 8.77 -13.80 11.96
C LEU A 64 10.24 -14.18 12.27
N LYS A 65 10.88 -13.44 13.18
CA LYS A 65 12.27 -13.65 13.63
C LYS A 65 13.37 -13.49 12.58
N GLN A 66 13.08 -12.97 11.38
CA GLN A 66 14.10 -12.70 10.35
C GLN A 66 14.94 -11.42 10.60
N GLY A 67 14.64 -10.65 11.65
CA GLY A 67 15.43 -9.47 12.04
C GLY A 67 14.97 -8.13 11.45
N LYS A 68 13.72 -8.02 10.98
CA LYS A 68 13.12 -6.78 10.41
C LYS A 68 13.25 -5.55 11.31
N SER A 69 12.72 -5.62 12.54
CA SER A 69 12.75 -4.48 13.47
C SER A 69 14.17 -4.12 13.91
N GLN A 70 15.06 -5.12 14.04
CA GLN A 70 16.48 -4.87 14.35
C GLN A 70 17.20 -4.20 13.17
N LEU A 71 16.89 -4.60 11.93
CA LEU A 71 17.38 -3.93 10.72
C LEU A 71 16.96 -2.46 10.70
N LEU A 72 15.68 -2.16 10.95
CA LEU A 72 15.17 -0.79 10.98
C LEU A 72 15.85 0.07 12.06
N ASN A 73 15.93 -0.45 13.29
CA ASN A 73 16.59 0.26 14.40
C ASN A 73 18.07 0.55 14.09
N SER A 74 18.78 -0.41 13.50
CA SER A 74 20.21 -0.27 13.16
C SER A 74 20.44 0.63 11.94
N LEU A 75 19.47 0.69 11.03
CA LEU A 75 19.49 1.59 9.88
C LEU A 75 19.32 3.04 10.33
N LEU A 76 18.32 3.30 11.18
CA LEU A 76 17.97 4.65 11.64
C LEU A 76 18.80 5.13 12.84
N ASN A 77 19.50 4.22 13.51
CA ASN A 77 20.23 4.45 14.77
C ASN A 77 19.32 4.94 15.92
N ILE A 78 18.05 4.51 15.93
CA ILE A 78 17.05 4.91 16.93
C ILE A 78 16.16 3.69 17.19
N PRO A 79 15.81 3.37 18.46
CA PRO A 79 14.92 2.25 18.80
C PRO A 79 13.45 2.59 18.49
N VAL A 80 13.10 2.65 17.20
CA VAL A 80 11.76 2.99 16.70
C VAL A 80 10.85 1.79 16.53
N ALA A 81 11.39 0.58 16.63
CA ALA A 81 10.65 -0.67 16.52
C ALA A 81 10.99 -1.64 17.65
N ARG A 82 9.99 -2.42 18.08
CA ARG A 82 10.15 -3.43 19.12
C ARG A 82 10.99 -4.62 18.60
N VAL A 83 12.00 -5.02 19.37
CA VAL A 83 12.85 -6.18 19.10
C VAL A 83 12.77 -7.14 20.29
N GLY A 84 12.54 -8.42 20.05
CA GLY A 84 12.48 -9.44 21.11
C GLY A 84 12.28 -10.85 20.58
N ASP A 85 12.63 -11.85 21.38
CA ASP A 85 12.55 -13.27 21.01
C ASP A 85 11.11 -13.81 20.98
N ASP A 86 10.16 -13.12 21.63
CA ASP A 86 8.73 -13.44 21.64
C ASP A 86 7.94 -12.38 20.87
N GLU A 87 7.31 -12.79 19.76
CA GLU A 87 6.40 -11.99 18.90
C GLU A 87 6.81 -10.52 18.74
N SER A 88 7.97 -10.28 18.11
CA SER A 88 8.66 -8.97 18.12
C SER A 88 7.85 -7.82 17.52
N THR A 89 7.04 -8.07 16.49
CA THR A 89 6.31 -7.02 15.76
C THR A 89 4.90 -7.55 15.50
N VAL A 90 3.91 -6.97 16.18
CA VAL A 90 2.50 -7.41 16.06
C VAL A 90 1.58 -6.30 15.56
N LEU A 91 2.11 -5.08 15.40
CA LEU A 91 1.46 -3.94 14.78
C LEU A 91 2.37 -3.36 13.71
N ALA A 92 1.80 -2.90 12.60
CA ALA A 92 2.55 -2.15 11.61
C ALA A 92 3.05 -0.85 12.22
N THR A 93 4.32 -0.51 11.98
CA THR A 93 4.94 0.72 12.48
C THR A 93 5.46 1.54 11.31
N VAL A 94 4.94 2.75 11.15
CA VAL A 94 5.38 3.71 10.13
C VAL A 94 6.34 4.69 10.78
N VAL A 95 7.53 4.83 10.22
CA VAL A 95 8.59 5.71 10.73
C VAL A 95 8.96 6.73 9.67
N ALA A 96 8.69 8.01 9.96
CA ALA A 96 8.96 9.15 9.07
C ALA A 96 9.86 10.19 9.74
N TYR A 97 10.32 11.19 8.99
CA TYR A 97 11.14 12.26 9.54
C TYR A 97 10.35 13.16 10.48
N GLY A 98 10.98 13.58 11.57
CA GLY A 98 10.53 14.69 12.41
C GLY A 98 11.70 15.29 13.15
N GLU A 99 11.70 16.62 13.33
CA GLU A 99 12.78 17.30 14.07
C GLU A 99 12.84 16.86 15.54
N GLN A 100 11.70 16.50 16.11
CA GLN A 100 11.58 15.94 17.45
C GLN A 100 10.97 14.55 17.36
N ALA A 101 11.44 13.64 18.20
CA ALA A 101 10.86 12.31 18.28
C ALA A 101 9.43 12.38 18.84
N SER A 102 8.47 11.81 18.11
CA SER A 102 7.07 11.69 18.53
C SER A 102 6.51 10.32 18.14
N ALA A 103 5.47 9.87 18.82
CA ALA A 103 4.79 8.62 18.49
C ALA A 103 3.28 8.77 18.68
N ARG A 104 2.50 8.13 17.81
CA ARG A 104 1.04 8.17 17.79
C ARG A 104 0.47 6.79 17.52
N LEU A 105 -0.60 6.45 18.21
CA LEU A 105 -1.44 5.32 17.88
C LEU A 105 -2.49 5.75 16.88
N VAL A 106 -2.71 4.94 15.85
CA VAL A 106 -3.85 5.06 14.95
C VAL A 106 -4.89 4.06 15.39
N VAL A 107 -6.01 4.53 15.93
CA VAL A 107 -7.01 3.71 16.60
C VAL A 107 -8.31 3.71 15.80
N ALA A 108 -8.86 2.53 15.55
CA ALA A 108 -10.10 2.37 14.81
C ALA A 108 -11.26 3.07 15.51
N ARG A 109 -12.12 3.71 14.73
CA ARG A 109 -13.42 4.22 15.20
C ARG A 109 -14.56 3.29 14.79
N PRO A 110 -15.69 3.29 15.54
CA PRO A 110 -16.88 2.54 15.17
C PRO A 110 -17.36 2.88 13.75
N ASP A 111 -18.01 1.92 13.09
CA ASP A 111 -18.67 2.06 11.79
C ASP A 111 -17.76 2.50 10.63
N GLY A 112 -16.44 2.31 10.75
CA GLY A 112 -15.48 2.67 9.70
C GLY A 112 -15.27 4.17 9.54
N ALA A 113 -15.60 4.96 10.58
CA ALA A 113 -15.26 6.39 10.62
C ALA A 113 -13.73 6.60 10.65
N GLU A 114 -13.30 7.82 10.31
CA GLU A 114 -11.89 8.18 10.24
C GLU A 114 -11.14 7.81 11.54
N PRO A 115 -10.01 7.09 11.46
CA PRO A 115 -9.26 6.66 12.64
C PRO A 115 -8.86 7.80 13.55
N GLU A 116 -8.80 7.53 14.85
CA GLU A 116 -8.37 8.49 15.85
C GLU A 116 -6.85 8.42 16.05
N LEU A 117 -6.18 9.57 16.05
CA LEU A 117 -4.77 9.68 16.39
C LEU A 117 -4.61 9.98 17.87
N ILE A 118 -3.87 9.15 18.59
CA ILE A 118 -3.62 9.30 20.03
C ILE A 118 -2.12 9.39 20.27
N ASP A 119 -1.63 10.53 20.75
CA ASP A 119 -0.22 10.73 21.08
C ASP A 119 0.20 9.81 22.24
N ILE A 120 1.38 9.18 22.10
CA ILE A 120 2.04 8.39 23.14
C ILE A 120 3.51 8.81 23.29
N PRO A 121 4.14 8.60 24.46
CA PRO A 121 5.56 8.84 24.61
C PRO A 121 6.39 7.95 23.65
N PRO A 122 7.41 8.47 22.95
CA PRO A 122 8.27 7.67 22.07
C PRO A 122 8.93 6.47 22.76
N SER A 123 9.18 6.56 24.07
CA SER A 123 9.71 5.46 24.88
C SER A 123 8.74 4.28 25.01
N GLU A 124 7.45 4.45 24.75
CA GLU A 124 6.45 3.37 24.82
C GLU A 124 6.36 2.55 23.54
N VAL A 125 7.01 2.99 22.44
CA VAL A 125 6.95 2.29 21.13
C VAL A 125 7.50 0.87 21.20
N THR A 126 8.42 0.59 22.12
CA THR A 126 8.98 -0.75 22.32
C THR A 126 8.06 -1.69 23.11
N ASN A 127 6.94 -1.20 23.65
CA ASN A 127 5.96 -2.00 24.38
C ASN A 127 4.99 -2.72 23.42
N ASP A 128 4.17 -3.64 23.94
CA ASP A 128 3.07 -4.21 23.17
C ASP A 128 1.89 -3.22 23.11
N LEU A 129 1.79 -2.50 21.99
CA LEU A 129 0.80 -1.45 21.78
C LEU A 129 -0.57 -1.95 21.32
N ARG A 130 -0.76 -3.26 21.08
CA ARG A 130 -2.09 -3.82 20.68
C ARG A 130 -3.18 -3.54 21.69
N ARG A 131 -2.80 -3.45 22.95
CA ARG A 131 -3.69 -3.19 24.10
C ARG A 131 -3.24 -1.96 24.86
N ALA A 132 -2.67 -0.99 24.14
CA ALA A 132 -2.27 0.28 24.71
C ALA A 132 -3.45 0.84 25.54
N PRO A 133 -3.26 1.15 26.84
CA PRO A 133 -4.32 1.66 27.69
C PRO A 133 -5.03 2.88 27.09
N GLN A 134 -4.27 3.71 26.37
CA GLN A 134 -4.72 4.90 25.67
C GLN A 134 -5.75 4.60 24.57
N ALA A 135 -5.73 3.40 23.98
CA ALA A 135 -6.72 2.99 22.98
C ALA A 135 -8.10 2.69 23.59
N GLY A 136 -8.20 2.55 24.93
CA GLY A 136 -9.48 2.32 25.62
C GLY A 136 -10.15 1.00 25.22
N GLY A 137 -9.36 -0.02 24.86
CA GLY A 137 -9.85 -1.31 24.38
C GLY A 137 -10.32 -1.33 22.92
N ARG A 138 -10.19 -0.20 22.20
CA ARG A 138 -10.38 -0.14 20.76
C ARG A 138 -9.19 -0.77 20.03
N GLU A 139 -9.43 -1.21 18.81
CA GLU A 139 -8.43 -1.80 17.94
C GLU A 139 -7.38 -0.75 17.52
N VAL A 140 -6.11 -1.07 17.74
CA VAL A 140 -4.98 -0.27 17.27
C VAL A 140 -4.60 -0.78 15.88
N LEU A 141 -4.73 0.08 14.88
CA LEU A 141 -4.48 -0.25 13.47
C LEU A 141 -2.99 -0.25 13.15
N ARG A 142 -2.28 0.79 13.59
CA ARG A 142 -0.83 0.97 13.40
C ARG A 142 -0.27 1.99 14.38
N VAL A 143 1.06 2.10 14.38
CA VAL A 143 1.80 3.10 15.12
C VAL A 143 2.52 4.01 14.12
N GLU A 144 2.41 5.32 14.31
CA GLU A 144 3.14 6.32 13.54
C GLU A 144 4.21 6.96 14.43
N VAL A 145 5.45 6.91 13.99
CA VAL A 145 6.63 7.40 14.73
C VAL A 145 7.35 8.42 13.87
N THR A 146 7.75 9.53 14.47
CA THR A 146 8.67 10.47 13.83
C THR A 146 10.03 10.40 14.52
N ALA A 147 11.10 10.50 13.73
CA ALA A 147 12.45 10.39 14.25
C ALA A 147 13.41 11.37 13.55
N PRO A 148 14.35 12.01 14.29
CA PRO A 148 15.32 12.94 13.73
C PRO A 148 16.52 12.20 13.09
N SER A 149 16.25 11.30 12.14
CA SER A 149 17.29 10.55 11.42
C SER A 149 17.65 11.22 10.10
N PRO A 150 18.95 11.42 9.78
CA PRO A 150 19.39 11.96 8.49
C PRO A 150 18.91 11.15 7.29
N LEU A 151 18.71 9.83 7.43
CA LEU A 151 18.17 8.98 6.37
C LEU A 151 16.71 9.32 6.02
N LEU A 152 15.92 9.72 7.02
CA LEU A 152 14.51 10.09 6.83
C LEU A 152 14.38 11.51 6.28
N LYS A 153 15.36 12.38 6.53
CA LYS A 153 15.34 13.79 6.11
C LYS A 153 15.20 13.99 4.59
N GLY A 154 15.65 13.01 3.80
CA GLY A 154 15.44 13.00 2.35
C GLY A 154 14.00 12.72 1.92
N GLY A 155 13.11 12.39 2.86
CA GLY A 155 11.72 12.06 2.59
C GLY A 155 11.40 10.56 2.61
N LEU A 156 12.35 9.71 2.99
CA LEU A 156 12.09 8.28 3.21
C LEU A 156 11.19 8.07 4.44
N ALA A 157 10.22 7.17 4.31
CA ALA A 157 9.37 6.66 5.38
C ALA A 157 9.42 5.13 5.37
N PHE A 158 9.72 4.49 6.50
CA PHE A 158 9.78 3.03 6.59
C PHE A 158 8.49 2.46 7.19
N VAL A 159 8.05 1.33 6.66
CA VAL A 159 6.93 0.57 7.21
C VAL A 159 7.47 -0.78 7.70
N ASP A 160 7.64 -0.91 9.02
CA ASP A 160 7.95 -2.20 9.65
C ASP A 160 6.68 -3.02 9.74
N THR A 161 6.68 -4.20 9.12
CA THR A 161 5.50 -5.06 9.09
C THR A 161 5.54 -6.07 10.24
N PRO A 162 4.38 -6.47 10.78
CA PRO A 162 4.30 -7.57 11.73
C PRO A 162 5.01 -8.83 11.21
N GLY A 163 5.54 -9.64 12.12
CA GLY A 163 6.09 -10.94 11.76
C GLY A 163 4.99 -11.91 11.34
N VAL A 164 5.07 -12.38 10.10
CA VAL A 164 4.08 -13.25 9.45
C VAL A 164 4.63 -14.67 9.26
N GLY A 165 3.76 -15.67 9.13
CA GLY A 165 4.12 -17.08 8.90
C GLY A 165 4.42 -17.91 10.16
N GLY A 166 4.17 -17.38 11.37
CA GLY A 166 4.22 -18.15 12.63
C GLY A 166 2.85 -18.74 13.02
N LEU A 167 2.84 -19.73 13.93
CA LEU A 167 1.60 -20.35 14.41
C LEU A 167 0.67 -19.29 15.03
N GLY A 168 -0.54 -19.15 14.48
CA GLY A 168 -1.51 -18.16 14.94
C GLY A 168 -1.27 -16.72 14.47
N GLN A 169 -0.37 -16.51 13.49
CA GLN A 169 -0.10 -15.20 12.87
C GLN A 169 -0.63 -15.17 11.42
N PRO A 170 -0.86 -13.98 10.84
CA PRO A 170 -1.18 -13.87 9.41
C PRO A 170 -0.08 -14.50 8.54
N HIS A 171 -0.45 -15.00 7.36
CA HIS A 171 0.48 -15.53 6.37
C HIS A 171 1.36 -14.42 5.76
N LEU A 172 2.43 -14.78 5.05
CA LEU A 172 3.31 -13.78 4.43
C LEU A 172 2.61 -12.98 3.31
N SER A 173 1.70 -13.59 2.55
CA SER A 173 0.88 -12.93 1.51
C SER A 173 0.02 -11.79 2.03
N ALA A 174 -0.22 -11.79 3.33
CA ALA A 174 -0.94 -10.77 4.05
C ALA A 174 -0.23 -9.39 3.89
N THR A 175 1.10 -9.38 3.82
CA THR A 175 1.89 -8.15 3.63
C THR A 175 1.71 -7.51 2.25
N LEU A 176 1.16 -8.24 1.26
CA LEU A 176 1.07 -7.77 -0.13
C LEU A 176 0.29 -6.48 -0.29
N GLY A 177 -0.73 -6.21 0.53
CA GLY A 177 -1.48 -4.98 0.32
C GLY A 177 -0.97 -3.75 1.05
N LEU A 178 0.19 -3.84 1.69
CA LEU A 178 1.00 -2.66 1.96
C LEU A 178 1.83 -2.24 0.74
N LEU A 179 1.96 -3.11 -0.28
CA LEU A 179 2.84 -2.88 -1.43
C LEU A 179 2.28 -1.96 -2.53
N PRO A 180 0.96 -1.86 -2.81
CA PRO A 180 0.46 -0.88 -3.77
C PRO A 180 0.82 0.57 -3.41
N ASP A 181 1.03 0.79 -2.11
CA ASP A 181 1.43 2.06 -1.49
C ASP A 181 2.94 2.24 -1.33
N ALA A 182 3.72 1.21 -1.67
CA ALA A 182 5.14 1.17 -1.39
C ALA A 182 5.94 1.57 -2.63
N ASP A 183 6.87 2.50 -2.45
CA ASP A 183 7.83 2.87 -3.48
C ASP A 183 9.01 1.89 -3.56
N ALA A 184 9.29 1.17 -2.46
CA ALA A 184 10.27 0.09 -2.44
C ALA A 184 9.99 -0.99 -1.40
N LEU A 185 10.56 -2.17 -1.64
CA LEU A 185 10.50 -3.32 -0.74
C LEU A 185 11.89 -3.76 -0.27
N LEU A 186 12.05 -3.91 1.05
CA LEU A 186 13.13 -4.64 1.69
C LEU A 186 12.60 -6.00 2.15
N MET A 187 12.87 -7.06 1.40
CA MET A 187 12.46 -8.42 1.78
C MET A 187 13.54 -9.04 2.67
N VAL A 188 13.23 -9.22 3.95
CA VAL A 188 14.16 -9.70 4.98
C VAL A 188 14.02 -11.20 5.15
N SER A 189 15.12 -11.92 4.94
CA SER A 189 15.26 -13.35 5.21
C SER A 189 16.65 -13.57 5.81
N ASP A 190 16.75 -14.25 6.94
CA ASP A 190 18.01 -14.49 7.60
C ASP A 190 18.83 -15.58 6.91
N THR A 191 20.11 -15.64 7.23
CA THR A 191 21.05 -16.56 6.60
C THR A 191 21.14 -17.93 7.30
N SER A 192 20.10 -18.32 8.06
CA SER A 192 20.05 -19.62 8.73
C SER A 192 19.76 -20.79 7.79
N GLN A 193 19.00 -20.53 6.73
CA GLN A 193 18.57 -21.52 5.74
C GLN A 193 18.28 -20.84 4.39
N GLU A 194 18.13 -21.66 3.35
CA GLU A 194 17.65 -21.21 2.03
C GLU A 194 16.21 -20.70 2.09
N PHE A 195 15.76 -19.99 1.05
CA PHE A 195 14.37 -19.54 0.97
C PHE A 195 13.40 -20.70 1.08
N THR A 196 12.38 -20.50 1.91
CA THR A 196 11.22 -21.38 2.00
C THR A 196 10.28 -21.16 0.81
N GLU A 197 9.45 -22.16 0.49
CA GLU A 197 8.44 -22.03 -0.57
C GLU A 197 7.48 -20.84 -0.36
N PRO A 198 6.98 -20.56 0.87
CA PRO A 198 6.22 -19.35 1.16
C PRO A 198 6.98 -18.05 0.86
N GLU A 199 8.28 -17.98 1.18
CA GLU A 199 9.10 -16.79 0.88
C GLU A 199 9.26 -16.60 -0.63
N MET A 200 9.56 -17.67 -1.38
CA MET A 200 9.67 -17.59 -2.85
C MET A 200 8.36 -17.19 -3.51
N THR A 201 7.23 -17.70 -3.01
CA THR A 201 5.90 -17.32 -3.50
C THR A 201 5.59 -15.86 -3.20
N PHE A 202 5.84 -15.38 -1.98
CA PHE A 202 5.67 -13.98 -1.64
C PHE A 202 6.58 -13.07 -2.47
N ILE A 203 7.86 -13.42 -2.63
CA ILE A 203 8.81 -12.63 -3.42
C ILE A 203 8.28 -12.43 -4.84
N ARG A 204 7.81 -13.51 -5.50
CA ARG A 204 7.21 -13.42 -6.85
C ARG A 204 6.00 -12.49 -6.87
N GLN A 205 5.06 -12.67 -5.95
CA GLN A 205 3.85 -11.85 -5.85
C GLN A 205 4.18 -10.37 -5.56
N ALA A 206 5.14 -10.12 -4.69
CA ALA A 206 5.50 -8.78 -4.22
C ALA A 206 6.17 -7.95 -5.32
N ILE A 207 7.00 -8.56 -6.16
CA ILE A 207 7.74 -7.85 -7.23
C ILE A 207 6.81 -7.44 -8.39
N GLU A 208 5.74 -8.18 -8.62
CA GLU A 208 4.69 -7.81 -9.59
C GLU A 208 3.96 -6.51 -9.19
N ILE A 209 3.92 -6.20 -7.89
CA ILE A 209 3.29 -4.98 -7.35
C ILE A 209 4.33 -3.87 -7.11
N CYS A 210 5.46 -4.21 -6.49
CA CYS A 210 6.53 -3.29 -6.13
C CYS A 210 7.86 -3.76 -6.75
N PRO A 211 8.19 -3.33 -7.99
CA PRO A 211 9.37 -3.81 -8.71
C PRO A 211 10.70 -3.34 -8.10
N VAL A 212 10.70 -2.25 -7.35
CA VAL A 212 11.91 -1.71 -6.70
C VAL A 212 12.13 -2.44 -5.38
N ALA A 213 12.82 -3.59 -5.46
CA ALA A 213 13.05 -4.44 -4.30
C ALA A 213 14.52 -4.85 -4.13
N THR A 214 14.90 -5.20 -2.91
CA THR A 214 16.12 -5.97 -2.61
C THR A 214 15.84 -7.00 -1.51
N ILE A 215 16.45 -8.17 -1.61
CA ILE A 215 16.48 -9.13 -0.50
C ILE A 215 17.57 -8.68 0.47
N VAL A 216 17.25 -8.58 1.74
CA VAL A 216 18.20 -8.31 2.82
C VAL A 216 18.48 -9.63 3.56
N ALA A 217 19.65 -10.20 3.30
CA ALA A 217 20.09 -11.46 3.88
C ALA A 217 20.75 -11.20 5.26
N THR A 218 19.97 -11.29 6.33
CA THR A 218 20.39 -10.83 7.68
C THR A 218 21.18 -11.87 8.47
N LYS A 219 21.73 -11.43 9.62
CA LYS A 219 22.43 -12.27 10.61
C LYS A 219 23.71 -12.93 10.08
N THR A 220 24.42 -12.25 9.18
CA THR A 220 25.71 -12.75 8.67
C THR A 220 26.78 -12.90 9.75
N ASP A 221 26.63 -12.20 10.88
CA ASP A 221 27.46 -12.34 12.08
C ASP A 221 27.22 -13.64 12.85
N LEU A 222 26.03 -14.23 12.73
CA LEU A 222 25.63 -15.41 13.49
C LEU A 222 25.92 -16.73 12.75
N TYR A 223 25.83 -16.73 11.42
CA TYR A 223 25.91 -17.94 10.59
C TYR A 223 27.19 -17.96 9.75
N PRO A 224 28.23 -18.75 10.10
CA PRO A 224 29.52 -18.74 9.39
C PRO A 224 29.44 -19.06 7.89
N HIS A 225 28.47 -19.89 7.49
CA HIS A 225 28.25 -20.35 6.12
C HIS A 225 27.23 -19.49 5.35
N TRP A 226 26.92 -18.27 5.81
CA TRP A 226 25.91 -17.41 5.19
C TRP A 226 26.12 -17.18 3.68
N ARG A 227 27.38 -17.20 3.21
CA ARG A 227 27.72 -17.04 1.78
C ARG A 227 27.19 -18.19 0.91
N GLU A 228 27.16 -19.41 1.44
CA GLU A 228 26.61 -20.57 0.74
C GLU A 228 25.10 -20.42 0.58
N ILE A 229 24.41 -19.99 1.64
CA ILE A 229 22.97 -19.69 1.62
C ILE A 229 22.65 -18.58 0.63
N VAL A 230 23.40 -17.48 0.61
CA VAL A 230 23.23 -16.39 -0.36
C VAL A 230 23.45 -16.88 -1.79
N GLY A 231 24.45 -17.75 -2.02
CA GLY A 231 24.70 -18.38 -3.31
C GLY A 231 23.52 -19.25 -3.77
N ALA A 232 23.01 -20.11 -2.89
CA ALA A 232 21.85 -20.96 -3.17
C ALA A 232 20.59 -20.13 -3.47
N ASN A 233 20.31 -19.13 -2.64
CA ASN A 233 19.19 -18.20 -2.80
C ASN A 233 19.28 -17.40 -4.10
N THR A 234 20.48 -17.00 -4.52
CA THR A 234 20.70 -16.39 -5.83
C THR A 234 20.32 -17.36 -6.96
N GLY A 235 20.70 -18.64 -6.86
CA GLY A 235 20.31 -19.68 -7.81
C GLY A 235 18.81 -19.98 -7.82
N HIS A 236 18.13 -19.88 -6.68
CA HIS A 236 16.66 -19.98 -6.59
C HIS A 236 15.96 -18.83 -7.32
N LEU A 237 16.37 -17.58 -7.08
CA LEU A 237 15.81 -16.42 -7.77
C LEU A 237 16.01 -16.50 -9.29
N GLN A 238 17.21 -16.90 -9.73
CA GLN A 238 17.50 -17.09 -11.16
C GLN A 238 16.62 -18.16 -11.80
N ARG A 239 16.44 -19.32 -11.16
CA ARG A 239 15.55 -20.39 -11.66
C ARG A 239 14.09 -19.95 -11.72
N ALA A 240 13.67 -19.10 -10.80
CA ALA A 240 12.33 -18.52 -10.78
C ALA A 240 12.14 -17.35 -11.76
N GLY A 241 13.20 -16.92 -12.46
CA GLY A 241 13.14 -15.75 -13.35
C GLY A 241 12.99 -14.41 -12.62
N VAL A 242 13.30 -14.38 -11.32
CA VAL A 242 13.12 -13.21 -10.46
C VAL A 242 14.44 -12.43 -10.37
N ASN A 243 14.47 -11.22 -10.92
CA ASN A 243 15.68 -10.39 -10.93
C ASN A 243 15.70 -9.39 -9.77
N VAL A 244 16.05 -9.87 -8.57
CA VAL A 244 16.19 -9.02 -7.37
C VAL A 244 17.56 -9.23 -6.71
N PRO A 245 18.28 -8.15 -6.35
CA PRO A 245 19.58 -8.27 -5.72
C PRO A 245 19.45 -8.74 -4.27
N ILE A 246 20.39 -9.60 -3.83
CA ILE A 246 20.53 -10.03 -2.44
C ILE A 246 21.68 -9.23 -1.79
N THR A 247 21.36 -8.55 -0.69
CA THR A 247 22.27 -7.72 0.09
C THR A 247 22.48 -8.35 1.48
N PRO A 248 23.61 -9.04 1.73
CA PRO A 248 23.91 -9.65 3.02
C PRO A 248 24.26 -8.59 4.05
N VAL A 249 23.72 -8.65 5.27
CA VAL A 249 23.99 -7.63 6.31
C VAL A 249 24.02 -8.20 7.73
N SER A 250 24.72 -7.49 8.62
CA SER A 250 24.64 -7.69 10.06
C SER A 250 24.21 -6.42 10.78
N SER A 251 22.99 -6.43 11.31
CA SER A 251 22.46 -5.34 12.14
C SER A 251 23.21 -5.20 13.47
N VAL A 252 23.78 -6.30 13.98
CA VAL A 252 24.59 -6.31 15.21
C VAL A 252 25.91 -5.58 14.97
N LEU A 253 26.66 -5.95 13.91
CA LEU A 253 27.89 -5.26 13.54
C LEU A 253 27.63 -3.78 13.25
N ARG A 254 26.53 -3.45 12.56
CA ARG A 254 26.13 -2.06 12.33
C ARG A 254 25.91 -1.28 13.62
N SER A 255 25.20 -1.87 14.59
CA SER A 255 24.93 -1.23 15.87
C SER A 255 26.23 -0.94 16.63
N HIS A 256 27.16 -1.90 16.67
CA HIS A 256 28.48 -1.70 17.28
C HIS A 256 29.32 -0.67 16.51
N ALA A 257 29.27 -0.69 15.18
CA ALA A 257 30.00 0.26 14.35
C ALA A 257 29.57 1.71 14.64
N ILE A 258 28.27 1.96 14.83
CA ILE A 258 27.77 3.27 15.21
C ILE A 258 28.21 3.65 16.63
N GLN A 259 28.07 2.74 17.60
CA GLN A 259 28.45 3.00 19.01
C GLN A 259 29.95 3.32 19.16
N LEU A 260 30.80 2.62 18.41
CA LEU A 260 32.25 2.79 18.43
C LEU A 260 32.74 3.86 17.43
N ASN A 261 31.85 4.39 16.59
CA ASN A 261 32.19 5.24 15.45
C ASN A 261 33.26 4.61 14.53
N ASP A 262 33.14 3.30 14.32
CA ASP A 262 34.08 2.47 13.57
C ASP A 262 33.63 2.31 12.11
N LYS A 263 34.44 2.84 11.19
CA LYS A 263 34.16 2.79 9.75
C LYS A 263 34.39 1.41 9.15
N GLU A 264 35.40 0.69 9.63
CA GLU A 264 35.74 -0.64 9.11
C GLU A 264 34.64 -1.63 9.48
N LEU A 265 34.18 -1.57 10.74
CA LEU A 265 33.05 -2.39 11.21
C LEU A 265 31.73 -2.04 10.51
N ASN A 266 31.55 -0.77 10.12
CA ASN A 266 30.42 -0.35 9.32
C ASN A 266 30.46 -0.97 7.90
N GLU A 267 31.61 -0.95 7.24
CA GLU A 267 31.77 -1.61 5.94
C GLU A 267 31.56 -3.13 6.06
N GLU A 268 32.08 -3.76 7.12
CA GLU A 268 31.88 -5.19 7.39
C GLU A 268 30.40 -5.54 7.62
N SER A 269 29.63 -4.68 8.28
CA SER A 269 28.18 -4.85 8.45
C SER A 269 27.40 -4.85 7.14
N ASN A 270 28.01 -4.30 6.07
CA ASN A 270 27.46 -4.10 4.73
C ASN A 270 26.17 -3.25 4.65
N PHE A 271 25.85 -2.48 5.71
CA PHE A 271 24.81 -1.45 5.65
C PHE A 271 25.04 -0.35 4.60
N PRO A 272 26.29 0.03 4.24
CA PRO A 272 26.52 0.93 3.11
C PRO A 272 25.84 0.49 1.82
N ALA A 273 25.73 -0.82 1.55
CA ALA A 273 25.03 -1.34 0.37
C ALA A 273 23.51 -1.08 0.43
N ILE A 274 22.88 -1.23 1.60
CA ILE A 274 21.45 -0.89 1.79
C ILE A 274 21.24 0.62 1.61
N VAL A 275 22.08 1.45 2.24
CA VAL A 275 21.98 2.90 2.11
C VAL A 275 22.16 3.32 0.65
N LYS A 276 23.07 2.69 -0.08
CA LYS A 276 23.26 2.92 -1.52
C LYS A 276 22.04 2.53 -2.33
N PHE A 277 21.42 1.37 -2.07
CA PHE A 277 20.17 0.97 -2.72
C PHE A 277 19.06 2.01 -2.47
N LEU A 278 18.86 2.41 -1.21
CA LEU A 278 17.84 3.40 -0.84
C LEU A 278 18.09 4.76 -1.47
N SER A 279 19.35 5.22 -1.55
CA SER A 279 19.72 6.46 -2.21
C SER A 279 19.49 6.38 -3.73
N ASP A 280 20.13 5.41 -4.38
CA ASP A 280 20.28 5.41 -5.84
C ASP A 280 19.03 4.90 -6.56
N ARG A 281 18.31 3.94 -5.96
CA ARG A 281 17.20 3.23 -6.61
C ARG A 281 15.83 3.64 -6.12
N VAL A 282 15.74 4.19 -4.91
CA VAL A 282 14.49 4.62 -4.29
C VAL A 282 14.42 6.14 -4.25
N LEU A 283 15.27 6.79 -3.47
CA LEU A 283 15.18 8.23 -3.21
C LEU A 283 15.33 9.05 -4.49
N ASN A 284 16.37 8.82 -5.30
CA ASN A 284 16.59 9.59 -6.52
C ASN A 284 15.45 9.43 -7.52
N ARG A 285 15.03 8.18 -7.76
CA ARG A 285 13.95 7.83 -8.69
C ARG A 285 12.63 8.50 -8.29
N GLU A 286 12.25 8.38 -7.03
CA GLU A 286 10.98 8.93 -6.55
C GLU A 286 11.03 10.45 -6.38
N SER A 287 12.19 11.01 -6.02
CA SER A 287 12.37 12.47 -6.00
C SER A 287 12.22 13.07 -7.39
N ASP A 288 12.77 12.42 -8.42
CA ASP A 288 12.60 12.84 -9.81
C ASP A 288 11.13 12.73 -10.23
N ARG A 289 10.46 11.61 -9.91
CA ARG A 289 9.03 11.41 -10.20
C ARG A 289 8.15 12.49 -9.57
N ILE A 290 8.31 12.73 -8.26
CA ILE A 290 7.52 13.73 -7.52
C ILE A 290 7.82 15.14 -8.03
N ARG A 291 9.08 15.43 -8.38
CA ARG A 291 9.43 16.70 -9.00
C ARG A 291 8.68 16.89 -10.31
N ASP A 292 8.70 15.90 -11.19
CA ASP A 292 8.09 16.01 -12.52
C ASP A 292 6.56 16.15 -12.40
N GLU A 293 5.93 15.43 -11.47
CA GLU A 293 4.51 15.61 -11.12
C GLU A 293 4.21 17.03 -10.63
N VAL A 294 4.97 17.54 -9.66
CA VAL A 294 4.76 18.89 -9.11
C VAL A 294 5.02 19.98 -10.16
N VAL A 295 6.00 19.79 -11.04
CA VAL A 295 6.26 20.71 -12.16
C VAL A 295 5.09 20.70 -13.15
N ALA A 296 4.53 19.53 -13.46
CA ALA A 296 3.34 19.43 -14.31
C ALA A 296 2.10 20.08 -13.66
N GLU A 297 1.95 19.97 -12.34
CA GLU A 297 0.89 20.64 -11.57
C GLU A 297 1.00 22.17 -11.65
N ILE A 298 2.22 22.70 -11.49
CA ILE A 298 2.50 24.14 -11.64
C ILE A 298 2.21 24.59 -13.07
N HIS A 299 2.67 23.83 -14.06
CA HIS A 299 2.44 24.11 -15.48
C HIS A 299 0.95 24.18 -15.80
N SER A 300 0.19 23.14 -15.42
CA SER A 300 -1.26 23.08 -15.62
C SER A 300 -1.97 24.25 -14.95
N ALA A 301 -1.64 24.56 -13.69
CA ALA A 301 -2.24 25.70 -12.99
C ALA A 301 -1.93 27.04 -13.67
N ALA A 302 -0.69 27.22 -14.14
CA ALA A 302 -0.29 28.42 -14.86
C ALA A 302 -0.99 28.56 -16.23
N GLU A 303 -1.15 27.47 -16.98
CA GLU A 303 -1.90 27.44 -18.24
C GLU A 303 -3.38 27.78 -18.05
N HIS A 304 -4.03 27.23 -17.02
CA HIS A 304 -5.41 27.59 -16.69
C HIS A 304 -5.58 29.07 -16.38
N LEU A 305 -4.61 29.69 -15.71
CA LEU A 305 -4.61 31.13 -15.43
C LEU A 305 -4.31 31.95 -16.69
N LEU A 306 -3.36 31.51 -17.52
CA LEU A 306 -3.03 32.14 -18.80
C LEU A 306 -4.23 32.16 -19.74
N LEU A 307 -5.05 31.10 -19.77
CA LEU A 307 -6.26 31.07 -20.57
C LEU A 307 -7.20 32.24 -20.21
N SER A 308 -7.39 32.49 -18.91
CA SER A 308 -8.23 33.60 -18.42
C SER A 308 -7.63 34.97 -18.78
N VAL A 309 -6.34 35.16 -18.48
CA VAL A 309 -5.61 36.42 -18.78
C VAL A 309 -5.60 36.73 -20.27
N ASN A 310 -5.27 35.73 -21.11
CA ASN A 310 -5.18 35.89 -22.56
C ASN A 310 -6.56 36.15 -23.18
N SER A 311 -7.61 35.46 -22.70
CA SER A 311 -8.97 35.69 -23.19
C SER A 311 -9.43 37.12 -22.89
N GLU A 312 -9.16 37.63 -21.68
CA GLU A 312 -9.47 39.01 -21.30
C GLU A 312 -8.67 40.03 -22.14
N LEU A 313 -7.37 39.76 -22.36
CA LEU A 313 -6.48 40.63 -23.14
C LEU A 313 -6.86 40.67 -24.63
N SER A 314 -7.16 39.53 -25.24
CA SER A 314 -7.66 39.45 -26.62
C SER A 314 -8.99 40.19 -26.76
N ALA A 315 -9.87 40.10 -25.77
CA ALA A 315 -11.13 40.83 -25.76
C ALA A 315 -10.94 42.36 -25.78
N PHE A 316 -9.88 42.85 -25.13
CA PHE A 316 -9.51 44.26 -25.20
C PHE A 316 -8.78 44.66 -26.47
N THR A 317 -8.25 43.74 -27.28
CA THR A 317 -7.36 44.09 -28.41
C THR A 317 -8.12 44.13 -29.73
N ASP A 318 -9.02 43.17 -29.99
CA ASP A 318 -9.77 43.07 -31.24
C ASP A 318 -11.29 42.82 -31.02
N PRO A 319 -12.18 43.72 -31.50
CA PRO A 319 -13.64 43.51 -31.48
C PRO A 319 -14.16 42.32 -32.27
N ASP A 320 -13.58 41.98 -33.42
CA ASP A 320 -14.06 40.91 -34.29
C ASP A 320 -13.61 39.53 -33.77
N GLU A 321 -12.48 39.50 -33.05
CA GLU A 321 -11.96 38.29 -32.42
C GLU A 321 -12.78 37.89 -31.17
N ARG A 322 -13.43 38.86 -30.51
CA ARG A 322 -14.30 38.62 -29.35
C ARG A 322 -15.42 37.63 -29.64
N GLU A 323 -16.16 37.81 -30.73
CA GLU A 323 -17.32 36.96 -31.03
C GLU A 323 -16.90 35.50 -31.29
N ARG A 324 -15.77 35.32 -31.97
CA ARG A 324 -15.16 33.99 -32.20
C ARG A 324 -14.68 33.35 -30.90
N LEU A 325 -14.00 34.13 -30.05
CA LEU A 325 -13.52 33.66 -28.75
C LEU A 325 -14.67 33.28 -27.83
N THR A 326 -15.75 34.06 -27.77
CA THR A 326 -16.93 33.72 -26.97
C THR A 326 -17.59 32.43 -27.45
N ALA A 327 -17.73 32.23 -28.77
CA ALA A 327 -18.31 31.01 -29.32
C ALA A 327 -17.46 29.76 -29.02
N GLU A 328 -16.13 29.88 -29.13
CA GLU A 328 -15.21 28.77 -28.80
C GLU A 328 -15.19 28.45 -27.31
N LEU A 329 -15.19 29.48 -26.44
CA LEU A 329 -15.26 29.29 -24.98
C LEU A 329 -16.60 28.66 -24.55
N GLU A 330 -17.73 29.06 -25.16
CA GLU A 330 -19.03 28.44 -24.92
C GLU A 330 -19.05 26.97 -25.37
N ARG A 331 -18.49 26.67 -26.55
CA ARG A 331 -18.38 25.29 -27.05
C ARG A 331 -17.58 24.41 -26.09
N ARG A 332 -16.37 24.83 -25.71
CA ARG A 332 -15.53 24.06 -24.76
C ARG A 332 -16.15 23.94 -23.38
N LYS A 333 -16.85 24.99 -22.92
CA LYS A 333 -17.60 24.95 -21.65
C LYS A 333 -18.70 23.89 -21.70
N GLN A 334 -19.43 23.80 -22.81
CA GLN A 334 -20.45 22.78 -22.99
C GLN A 334 -19.83 21.38 -22.99
N GLU A 335 -18.73 21.16 -23.70
CA GLU A 335 -17.98 19.89 -23.70
C GLU A 335 -17.53 19.49 -22.28
N ALA A 336 -17.02 20.44 -21.50
CA ALA A 336 -16.63 20.20 -20.11
C ALA A 336 -17.81 19.90 -19.17
N GLN A 337 -18.96 20.53 -19.40
CA GLN A 337 -20.20 20.23 -18.68
C GLN A 337 -20.74 18.84 -19.04
N ASP A 338 -20.66 18.46 -20.31
CA ASP A 338 -21.07 17.15 -20.79
C ASP A 338 -20.20 16.04 -20.18
N ALA A 339 -18.91 16.29 -19.97
CA ALA A 339 -18.00 15.38 -19.27
C ALA A 339 -18.31 15.20 -17.77
N LEU A 340 -19.04 16.13 -17.14
CA LEU A 340 -19.52 15.99 -15.76
C LEU A 340 -20.79 15.15 -15.66
N GLN A 341 -21.54 14.98 -16.76
CA GLN A 341 -22.77 14.20 -16.76
C GLN A 341 -22.50 12.73 -16.44
N GLN A 342 -23.49 12.06 -15.85
CA GLN A 342 -23.40 10.61 -15.57
C GLN A 342 -23.28 9.76 -16.84
N THR A 343 -23.66 10.32 -17.98
CA THR A 343 -23.58 9.72 -19.32
C THR A 343 -22.23 9.92 -19.99
N ALA A 344 -21.28 10.62 -19.35
CA ALA A 344 -19.94 10.79 -19.91
C ALA A 344 -19.27 9.42 -20.10
N LEU A 345 -18.65 9.23 -21.28
CA LEU A 345 -18.06 7.96 -21.68
C LEU A 345 -17.04 7.44 -20.64
N TRP A 346 -16.20 8.32 -20.08
CA TRP A 346 -15.23 7.94 -19.05
C TRP A 346 -15.91 7.44 -17.75
N GLN A 347 -17.08 7.99 -17.38
CA GLN A 347 -17.84 7.52 -16.21
C GLN A 347 -18.47 6.16 -16.50
N GLN A 348 -18.93 5.92 -17.73
CA GLN A 348 -19.44 4.61 -18.15
C GLN A 348 -18.32 3.56 -18.11
N VAL A 349 -17.17 3.83 -18.72
CA VAL A 349 -15.98 2.95 -18.68
C VAL A 349 -15.58 2.64 -17.24
N LEU A 350 -15.56 3.65 -16.36
CA LEU A 350 -15.24 3.44 -14.94
C LEU A 350 -16.29 2.57 -14.23
N ASN A 351 -17.58 2.84 -14.41
CA ASN A 351 -18.64 2.11 -13.71
C ASN A 351 -18.77 0.67 -14.18
N ASP A 352 -18.78 0.47 -15.50
CA ASP A 352 -18.87 -0.86 -16.12
C ASP A 352 -17.59 -1.64 -15.82
N GLY A 353 -16.42 -1.02 -15.97
CA GLY A 353 -15.14 -1.63 -15.66
C GLY A 353 -14.99 -2.06 -14.20
N ILE A 354 -15.48 -1.27 -13.23
CA ILE A 354 -15.47 -1.66 -11.81
C ILE A 354 -16.47 -2.78 -11.52
N ALA A 355 -17.64 -2.77 -12.17
CA ALA A 355 -18.63 -3.84 -12.02
C ALA A 355 -18.10 -5.17 -12.56
N ASP A 356 -17.52 -5.14 -13.76
CA ASP A 356 -16.88 -6.29 -14.41
C ASP A 356 -15.70 -6.78 -13.56
N LEU A 357 -14.79 -5.89 -13.18
CA LEU A 357 -13.64 -6.23 -12.33
C LEU A 357 -14.06 -6.86 -10.99
N THR A 358 -15.14 -6.37 -10.38
CA THR A 358 -15.68 -6.93 -9.14
C THR A 358 -16.17 -8.37 -9.33
N ALA A 359 -16.91 -8.63 -10.41
CA ALA A 359 -17.41 -9.97 -10.71
C ALA A 359 -16.27 -10.93 -11.08
N ASP A 360 -15.32 -10.44 -11.87
CA ASP A 360 -14.11 -11.11 -12.31
C ASP A 360 -13.24 -11.56 -11.12
N VAL A 361 -12.99 -10.68 -10.14
CA VAL A 361 -12.19 -10.97 -8.94
C VAL A 361 -12.86 -12.02 -8.05
N ASP A 362 -14.18 -11.92 -7.83
CA ASP A 362 -14.93 -12.94 -7.08
C ASP A 362 -14.92 -14.29 -7.82
N HIS A 363 -15.05 -14.27 -9.15
CA HIS A 363 -15.01 -15.48 -9.97
C HIS A 363 -13.64 -16.17 -9.90
N ASP A 364 -12.54 -15.43 -10.07
CA ASP A 364 -11.17 -15.95 -9.97
C ASP A 364 -10.91 -16.56 -8.59
N LEU A 365 -11.26 -15.85 -7.51
CA LEU A 365 -11.09 -16.35 -6.14
C LEU A 365 -11.83 -17.67 -5.93
N ARG A 366 -13.12 -17.73 -6.30
CA ARG A 366 -13.93 -18.95 -6.19
C ARG A 366 -13.39 -20.07 -7.07
N HIS A 367 -12.83 -19.76 -8.23
CA HIS A 367 -12.24 -20.76 -9.11
C HIS A 367 -10.98 -21.38 -8.46
N ARG A 368 -10.08 -20.57 -7.91
CA ARG A 368 -8.91 -21.03 -7.16
C ARG A 368 -9.30 -21.89 -5.96
N PHE A 369 -10.28 -21.44 -5.18
CA PHE A 369 -10.77 -22.17 -4.02
C PHE A 369 -11.45 -23.50 -4.38
N ARG A 370 -12.16 -23.57 -5.52
CA ARG A 370 -12.70 -24.83 -6.02
C ARG A 370 -11.59 -25.85 -6.33
N ASN A 371 -10.48 -25.40 -6.93
CA ASN A 371 -9.34 -26.29 -7.21
C ASN A 371 -8.65 -26.77 -5.93
N ILE A 372 -8.47 -25.87 -4.95
CA ILE A 372 -7.92 -26.23 -3.62
C ILE A 372 -8.85 -27.23 -2.93
N THR A 373 -10.16 -26.99 -2.95
CA THR A 373 -11.16 -27.90 -2.36
C THR A 373 -11.05 -29.29 -2.98
N GLN A 374 -11.00 -29.40 -4.31
CA GLN A 374 -10.89 -30.68 -5.00
C GLN A 374 -9.60 -31.42 -4.65
N HIS A 375 -8.48 -30.70 -4.55
CA HIS A 375 -7.20 -31.27 -4.16
C HIS A 375 -7.25 -31.80 -2.72
N ALA A 376 -7.68 -30.97 -1.77
CA ALA A 376 -7.70 -31.34 -0.37
C ALA A 376 -8.74 -32.44 -0.06
N GLU A 377 -9.88 -32.50 -0.77
CA GLU A 377 -10.80 -33.64 -0.71
C GLU A 377 -10.14 -34.94 -1.16
N LYS A 378 -9.32 -34.89 -2.22
CA LYS A 378 -8.57 -36.05 -2.73
C LYS A 378 -7.50 -36.51 -1.73
N VAL A 379 -6.84 -35.59 -1.03
CA VAL A 379 -5.90 -35.92 0.06
C VAL A 379 -6.63 -36.63 1.20
N ILE A 380 -7.79 -36.10 1.64
CA ILE A 380 -8.63 -36.70 2.68
C ILE A 380 -9.14 -38.09 2.29
N ASP A 381 -9.53 -38.29 1.02
CA ASP A 381 -10.02 -39.59 0.55
C ASP A 381 -8.94 -40.67 0.46
N ASN A 382 -7.70 -40.27 0.18
CA ASN A 382 -6.57 -41.20 0.04
C ASN A 382 -5.81 -41.44 1.35
N GLY A 383 -6.01 -40.59 2.37
CA GLY A 383 -5.35 -40.68 3.68
C GLY A 383 -6.27 -41.10 4.83
N ASP A 384 -5.66 -41.19 6.01
CA ASP A 384 -6.38 -41.19 7.30
C ASP A 384 -6.27 -39.78 7.91
N PRO A 385 -7.36 -38.99 7.91
CA PRO A 385 -7.36 -37.64 8.44
C PRO A 385 -7.02 -37.57 9.92
N THR A 386 -7.26 -38.63 10.70
CA THR A 386 -7.02 -38.62 12.15
C THR A 386 -5.54 -38.59 12.50
N LEU A 387 -4.69 -39.09 11.60
CA LEU A 387 -3.24 -39.13 11.77
C LEU A 387 -2.54 -37.89 11.19
N HIS A 388 -3.12 -37.27 10.16
CA HIS A 388 -2.49 -36.19 9.39
C HIS A 388 -3.24 -34.85 9.45
N TRP A 389 -4.19 -34.68 10.38
CA TRP A 389 -5.04 -33.49 10.43
C TRP A 389 -4.25 -32.17 10.49
N ALA A 390 -3.17 -32.13 11.27
CA ALA A 390 -2.33 -30.93 11.40
C ALA A 390 -1.62 -30.57 10.09
N GLU A 391 -1.13 -31.58 9.36
CA GLU A 391 -0.46 -31.41 8.07
C GLU A 391 -1.46 -30.95 6.99
N ILE A 392 -2.61 -31.62 6.90
CA ILE A 392 -3.70 -31.24 5.99
C ILE A 392 -4.17 -29.81 6.27
N GLY A 393 -4.31 -29.43 7.54
CA GLY A 393 -4.69 -28.08 7.94
C GLY A 393 -3.66 -27.04 7.51
N SER A 394 -2.37 -27.29 7.77
CA SER A 394 -1.29 -26.37 7.40
C SER A 394 -1.17 -26.19 5.88
N GLU A 395 -1.24 -27.29 5.12
CA GLU A 395 -1.18 -27.26 3.65
C GLU A 395 -2.37 -26.50 3.05
N LEU A 396 -3.58 -26.72 3.60
CA LEU A 396 -4.78 -26.00 3.19
C LEU A 396 -4.67 -24.50 3.48
N GLU A 397 -4.24 -24.12 4.69
CA GLU A 397 -4.08 -22.72 5.08
C GLU A 397 -3.09 -22.00 4.16
N GLU A 398 -1.95 -22.64 3.86
CA GLU A 398 -0.93 -22.12 2.95
C GLU A 398 -1.43 -21.98 1.51
N ALA A 399 -2.13 -23.00 0.99
CA ALA A 399 -2.70 -22.97 -0.35
C ALA A 399 -3.76 -21.87 -0.49
N VAL A 400 -4.63 -21.71 0.51
CA VAL A 400 -5.65 -20.65 0.55
C VAL A 400 -5.00 -19.28 0.61
N ALA A 401 -4.01 -19.08 1.49
CA ALA A 401 -3.29 -17.80 1.59
C ALA A 401 -2.57 -17.43 0.29
N THR A 402 -1.95 -18.41 -0.37
CA THR A 402 -1.30 -18.23 -1.67
C THR A 402 -2.32 -17.81 -2.74
N ALA A 403 -3.46 -18.49 -2.81
CA ALA A 403 -4.52 -18.15 -3.76
C ALA A 403 -5.12 -16.76 -3.52
N VAL A 404 -5.24 -16.34 -2.25
CA VAL A 404 -5.65 -14.97 -1.90
C VAL A 404 -4.61 -13.95 -2.36
N GLY A 405 -3.32 -14.23 -2.15
CA GLY A 405 -2.23 -13.38 -2.64
C GLY A 405 -2.22 -13.24 -4.16
N ASP A 406 -2.37 -14.35 -4.89
CA ASP A 406 -2.44 -14.32 -6.35
C ASP A 406 -3.67 -13.55 -6.87
N ASN A 407 -4.84 -13.77 -6.24
CA ASN A 407 -6.06 -13.04 -6.58
C ASN A 407 -5.89 -11.53 -6.33
N PHE A 408 -5.20 -11.16 -5.24
CA PHE A 408 -4.87 -9.78 -4.94
C PHE A 408 -3.98 -9.14 -6.02
N VAL A 409 -2.88 -9.80 -6.40
CA VAL A 409 -1.98 -9.32 -7.46
C VAL A 409 -2.74 -9.14 -8.78
N TRP A 410 -3.57 -10.12 -9.14
CA TRP A 410 -4.37 -10.06 -10.36
C TRP A 410 -5.39 -8.93 -10.35
N ALA A 411 -6.10 -8.74 -9.22
CA ALA A 411 -7.04 -7.64 -9.04
C ALA A 411 -6.35 -6.27 -9.17
N TYR A 412 -5.16 -6.13 -8.59
CA TYR A 412 -4.36 -4.91 -8.67
C TYR A 412 -3.95 -4.59 -10.11
N GLN A 413 -3.39 -5.55 -10.84
CA GLN A 413 -3.00 -5.37 -12.25
C GLN A 413 -4.19 -4.97 -13.15
N ARG A 414 -5.36 -5.56 -12.91
CA ARG A 414 -6.59 -5.22 -13.64
C ARG A 414 -7.12 -3.85 -13.28
N ALA A 415 -7.01 -3.44 -12.01
CA ALA A 415 -7.40 -2.09 -11.58
C ALA A 415 -6.51 -1.00 -12.19
N GLU A 416 -5.20 -1.22 -12.27
CA GLU A 416 -4.25 -0.34 -12.95
C GLU A 416 -4.56 -0.21 -14.45
N ALA A 417 -4.85 -1.34 -15.12
CA ALA A 417 -5.25 -1.33 -16.52
C ALA A 417 -6.56 -0.55 -16.75
N LEU A 418 -7.54 -0.69 -15.85
CA LEU A 418 -8.78 0.09 -15.91
C LEU A 418 -8.53 1.58 -15.69
N ALA A 419 -7.72 1.95 -14.70
CA ALA A 419 -7.37 3.36 -14.47
C ALA A 419 -6.72 3.99 -15.70
N ALA A 420 -5.86 3.24 -16.40
CA ALA A 420 -5.24 3.65 -17.64
C ALA A 420 -6.21 3.81 -18.81
N GLU A 421 -7.23 2.95 -18.89
CA GLU A 421 -8.29 3.08 -19.88
C GLU A 421 -9.15 4.33 -19.61
N VAL A 422 -9.57 4.54 -18.36
CA VAL A 422 -10.34 5.73 -17.97
C VAL A 422 -9.56 7.01 -18.26
N ALA A 423 -8.25 7.04 -17.98
CA ALA A 423 -7.38 8.19 -18.27
C ALA A 423 -7.36 8.55 -19.76
N ARG A 424 -7.24 7.53 -20.60
CA ARG A 424 -7.24 7.68 -22.05
C ARG A 424 -8.56 8.21 -22.55
N THR A 425 -9.68 7.61 -22.13
CA THR A 425 -11.03 8.04 -22.50
C THR A 425 -11.32 9.48 -22.04
N PHE A 426 -10.85 9.87 -20.85
CA PHE A 426 -11.00 11.23 -20.35
C PHE A 426 -10.24 12.24 -21.22
N THR A 427 -9.02 11.90 -21.62
CA THR A 427 -8.18 12.75 -22.48
C THR A 427 -8.73 12.86 -23.90
N GLU A 428 -9.22 11.76 -24.47
CA GLU A 428 -9.83 11.71 -25.81
C GLU A 428 -11.13 12.55 -25.91
N ALA A 429 -11.79 12.81 -24.78
CA ALA A 429 -12.97 13.66 -24.71
C ALA A 429 -12.67 15.18 -24.79
N GLY A 430 -11.40 15.59 -24.99
CA GLY A 430 -11.04 16.99 -25.24
C GLY A 430 -10.85 17.85 -23.98
N LEU A 431 -10.90 17.23 -22.79
CA LEU A 431 -10.39 17.82 -21.55
C LEU A 431 -8.89 17.53 -21.51
N GLU A 432 -8.05 18.56 -21.60
CA GLU A 432 -6.59 18.52 -21.81
C GLU A 432 -5.83 17.38 -21.12
N ALA A 433 -4.68 17.03 -21.73
CA ALA A 433 -3.73 15.98 -21.38
C ALA A 433 -3.40 15.90 -19.90
N VAL A 434 -4.21 15.15 -19.14
CA VAL A 434 -3.91 14.79 -17.77
C VAL A 434 -3.14 13.48 -17.80
N GLN A 435 -1.98 13.45 -17.13
CA GLN A 435 -1.28 12.19 -16.89
C GLN A 435 -2.20 11.21 -16.16
N LEU A 436 -1.94 9.92 -16.37
CA LEU A 436 -2.57 8.84 -15.61
C LEU A 436 -2.65 9.21 -14.11
N PRO A 437 -3.84 9.28 -13.50
CA PRO A 437 -3.91 9.35 -12.06
C PRO A 437 -3.23 8.10 -11.53
N GLN A 438 -2.18 8.31 -10.74
CA GLN A 438 -1.76 7.29 -9.82
C GLN A 438 -2.94 7.05 -8.90
N ILE A 439 -3.38 5.80 -8.80
CA ILE A 439 -4.27 5.39 -7.71
C ILE A 439 -3.45 5.65 -6.45
N ASP A 440 -3.67 6.82 -5.83
CA ASP A 440 -3.02 7.17 -4.59
C ASP A 440 -3.61 6.26 -3.53
N ALA A 441 -2.91 5.14 -3.30
CA ALA A 441 -3.35 4.15 -2.36
C ALA A 441 -3.25 4.69 -0.91
N ARG A 442 -2.74 5.90 -0.67
CA ARG A 442 -2.66 6.52 0.67
C ARG A 442 -4.04 6.71 1.31
N ASP A 443 -5.09 6.89 0.50
CA ASP A 443 -6.50 6.91 0.92
C ASP A 443 -7.22 5.55 0.76
N MET A 444 -6.55 4.57 0.15
CA MET A 444 -6.97 3.16 0.02
C MET A 444 -6.46 2.28 1.18
N GLY A 445 -5.30 2.63 1.73
CA GLY A 445 -4.49 1.88 2.67
C GLY A 445 -4.95 1.98 4.12
N ALA A 446 -6.07 2.65 4.39
CA ALA A 446 -6.75 2.52 5.68
C ALA A 446 -7.06 1.04 6.00
N GLY A 447 -7.12 0.15 5.00
CA GLY A 447 -7.52 -1.25 5.16
C GLY A 447 -6.42 -2.32 5.29
N PHE A 448 -5.14 -2.10 4.94
CA PHE A 448 -4.14 -3.18 5.09
C PHE A 448 -3.46 -3.26 6.46
N GLY A 449 -3.58 -2.19 7.26
CA GLY A 449 -3.44 -2.32 8.71
C GLY A 449 -4.55 -3.19 9.33
N GLU A 450 -5.65 -3.40 8.60
CA GLU A 450 -6.87 -4.11 9.03
C GLU A 450 -6.94 -5.56 8.52
N MET A 451 -5.81 -6.22 8.28
CA MET A 451 -5.88 -7.67 8.24
C MET A 451 -6.22 -8.17 9.63
N LYS A 452 -7.51 -8.41 9.83
CA LYS A 452 -8.00 -9.33 10.84
C LYS A 452 -7.19 -10.60 10.67
N SER A 453 -6.32 -10.87 11.64
CA SER A 453 -5.65 -12.15 11.72
C SER A 453 -6.73 -13.22 11.66
N LEU A 454 -6.83 -13.91 10.53
CA LEU A 454 -7.74 -15.04 10.36
C LEU A 454 -7.47 -16.15 11.40
N ALA A 455 -6.36 -16.04 12.15
CA ALA A 455 -5.88 -17.00 13.12
C ALA A 455 -6.06 -16.64 14.62
N ARG A 456 -6.65 -15.49 15.02
CA ARG A 456 -6.81 -15.16 16.47
C ARG A 456 -8.23 -14.80 16.88
N LEU A 457 -8.92 -15.78 17.46
CA LEU A 457 -9.81 -15.55 18.59
C LEU A 457 -9.17 -16.19 19.84
N GLU A 458 -9.07 -15.41 20.90
CA GLU A 458 -8.37 -15.70 22.15
C GLU A 458 -8.69 -17.09 22.72
N ALA A 459 -7.65 -17.89 22.95
CA ALA A 459 -7.73 -19.08 23.79
C ALA A 459 -7.89 -18.67 25.26
N LYS A 460 -9.12 -18.66 25.77
CA LYS A 460 -9.35 -18.76 27.23
C LYS A 460 -9.26 -20.23 27.63
N PRO A 461 -8.51 -20.60 28.69
CA PRO A 461 -8.57 -21.94 29.24
C PRO A 461 -9.96 -22.19 29.84
N ILE A 462 -10.71 -23.13 29.26
CA ILE A 462 -12.02 -23.53 29.76
C ILE A 462 -11.82 -24.37 31.02
N LYS A 463 -12.27 -23.85 32.17
CA LYS A 463 -12.47 -24.65 33.39
C LYS A 463 -13.69 -25.58 33.18
N ALA A 464 -13.55 -26.81 33.65
CA ALA A 464 -14.53 -27.88 33.44
C ALA A 464 -15.94 -27.53 33.95
N GLY A 465 -16.93 -27.75 33.07
CA GLY A 465 -18.35 -27.76 33.39
C GLY A 465 -19.08 -26.50 32.95
N HIS A 466 -19.78 -26.56 31.82
CA HIS A 466 -21.19 -26.14 31.65
C HIS A 466 -21.66 -26.54 30.23
N LYS A 467 -22.71 -27.37 30.18
CA LYS A 467 -23.60 -27.52 29.01
C LYS A 467 -24.46 -26.26 28.91
N VAL A 468 -24.98 -25.97 27.70
CA VAL A 468 -26.25 -25.24 27.36
C VAL A 468 -26.12 -23.92 26.57
N ILE A 469 -26.65 -23.99 25.33
CA ILE A 469 -27.45 -23.03 24.52
C ILE A 469 -26.80 -21.93 23.64
N THR A 470 -27.05 -22.13 22.34
CA THR A 470 -27.08 -21.22 21.21
C THR A 470 -28.12 -20.10 21.36
N GLY A 471 -27.73 -18.83 21.16
CA GLY A 471 -28.69 -17.72 21.05
C GLY A 471 -28.04 -16.38 20.71
N MET A 472 -27.99 -16.06 19.41
CA MET A 472 -27.85 -14.73 18.77
C MET A 472 -26.96 -13.66 19.46
N ARG A 473 -25.73 -13.47 18.95
CA ARG A 473 -25.14 -12.16 18.56
C ARG A 473 -23.69 -12.32 18.07
N GLY A 474 -23.38 -11.76 16.90
CA GLY A 474 -22.04 -11.36 16.49
C GLY A 474 -21.13 -12.49 15.97
N SER A 475 -21.17 -12.69 14.65
CA SER A 475 -20.27 -13.52 13.85
C SER A 475 -18.79 -13.25 14.08
N TYR A 476 -18.02 -14.21 14.62
CA TYR A 476 -16.56 -14.25 14.50
C TYR A 476 -16.05 -15.69 14.45
N GLY A 477 -15.50 -16.07 13.28
CA GLY A 477 -15.14 -17.42 12.85
C GLY A 477 -13.83 -18.02 13.38
N GLY A 478 -13.27 -17.50 14.47
CA GLY A 478 -11.97 -17.96 15.00
C GLY A 478 -12.01 -19.11 16.01
N VAL A 479 -13.18 -19.63 16.38
CA VAL A 479 -13.32 -20.68 17.42
C VAL A 479 -13.21 -22.11 16.85
N LEU A 480 -13.26 -22.30 15.53
CA LEU A 480 -13.52 -23.63 14.98
C LEU A 480 -12.28 -24.52 14.82
N MET A 481 -11.08 -24.01 14.50
CA MET A 481 -9.92 -24.87 14.28
C MET A 481 -9.34 -25.44 15.60
N PHE A 482 -9.27 -24.64 16.67
CA PHE A 482 -8.82 -25.12 17.99
C PHE A 482 -9.88 -25.98 18.71
N GLY A 483 -11.18 -25.73 18.48
CA GLY A 483 -12.26 -26.54 19.04
C GLY A 483 -12.34 -27.97 18.46
N MET A 484 -11.63 -28.27 17.37
CA MET A 484 -11.75 -29.55 16.66
C MET A 484 -10.64 -30.58 16.92
N LEU A 485 -9.48 -30.18 17.46
CA LEU A 485 -8.59 -31.16 18.11
C LEU A 485 -9.34 -31.87 19.26
N THR A 486 -10.21 -31.13 19.97
CA THR A 486 -11.13 -31.69 20.96
C THR A 486 -12.33 -32.45 20.38
N SER A 487 -12.78 -32.19 19.15
CA SER A 487 -13.88 -32.97 18.53
C SER A 487 -13.42 -34.35 18.08
N PHE A 488 -12.20 -34.48 17.55
CA PHE A 488 -11.58 -35.76 17.24
C PHE A 488 -11.21 -36.54 18.52
N ALA A 489 -10.73 -35.87 19.57
CA ALA A 489 -10.57 -36.50 20.89
C ALA A 489 -11.92 -36.95 21.51
N GLY A 490 -13.01 -36.22 21.22
CA GLY A 490 -14.38 -36.52 21.65
C GLY A 490 -15.07 -37.67 20.90
N LEU A 491 -14.50 -38.16 19.79
CA LEU A 491 -15.02 -39.30 19.02
C LEU A 491 -14.65 -40.67 19.61
N GLY A 492 -14.04 -40.74 20.80
CA GLY A 492 -13.73 -42.00 21.49
C GLY A 492 -12.81 -42.90 20.66
N MET A 493 -11.69 -42.36 20.16
CA MET A 493 -10.81 -43.03 19.20
C MET A 493 -9.84 -44.06 19.81
N PHE A 494 -9.83 -44.23 21.13
CA PHE A 494 -9.27 -45.40 21.82
C PHE A 494 -10.25 -45.84 22.92
N ASN A 495 -11.16 -46.74 22.59
CA ASN A 495 -11.82 -47.54 23.61
C ASN A 495 -11.09 -48.89 23.66
N PRO A 496 -10.29 -49.21 24.70
CA PRO A 496 -9.64 -50.51 24.82
C PRO A 496 -10.60 -51.71 24.78
N LEU A 497 -11.92 -51.48 24.91
CA LEU A 497 -12.97 -52.48 24.72
C LEU A 497 -13.18 -52.89 23.24
N SER A 498 -12.78 -52.09 22.24
CA SER A 498 -12.97 -52.43 20.82
C SER A 498 -12.02 -53.52 20.31
N LEU A 499 -10.87 -53.71 20.96
CA LEU A 499 -9.98 -54.85 20.75
C LEU A 499 -10.64 -56.18 21.17
N GLY A 500 -11.60 -56.15 22.12
CA GLY A 500 -12.37 -57.32 22.55
C GLY A 500 -13.56 -57.66 21.65
N ALA A 501 -14.12 -56.69 20.91
CA ALA A 501 -15.31 -56.88 20.08
C ALA A 501 -15.04 -57.71 18.81
N GLY A 502 -13.81 -57.70 18.30
CA GLY A 502 -13.40 -58.50 17.13
C GLY A 502 -13.46 -60.02 17.34
N LEU A 503 -13.50 -60.47 18.59
CA LEU A 503 -13.66 -61.89 18.96
C LEU A 503 -15.12 -62.36 18.98
N VAL A 504 -16.09 -61.46 19.14
CA VAL A 504 -17.52 -61.81 19.35
C VAL A 504 -18.38 -61.54 18.10
N LEU A 505 -18.06 -60.54 17.27
CA LEU A 505 -18.90 -60.10 16.15
C LEU A 505 -18.38 -60.48 14.75
N GLY A 506 -17.22 -61.14 14.66
CA GLY A 506 -16.64 -61.57 13.39
C GLY A 506 -15.88 -60.47 12.66
N ARG A 507 -14.73 -60.82 12.07
CA ARG A 507 -13.79 -59.89 11.41
C ARG A 507 -14.44 -59.02 10.32
N LYS A 508 -15.50 -59.49 9.66
CA LYS A 508 -16.20 -58.77 8.59
C LYS A 508 -17.02 -57.59 9.13
N ALA A 509 -17.79 -57.80 10.21
CA ALA A 509 -18.58 -56.74 10.83
C ALA A 509 -17.70 -55.65 11.44
N TYR A 510 -16.57 -56.05 12.04
CA TYR A 510 -15.55 -55.10 12.52
C TYR A 510 -14.93 -54.27 11.40
N LYS A 511 -14.64 -54.90 10.24
CA LYS A 511 -14.11 -54.20 9.07
C LYS A 511 -15.13 -53.23 8.47
N GLU A 512 -16.38 -53.64 8.34
CA GLU A 512 -17.48 -52.79 7.86
C GLU A 512 -17.74 -51.60 8.80
N ASP A 513 -17.68 -51.79 10.12
CA ASP A 513 -17.82 -50.70 11.10
C ASP A 513 -16.65 -49.69 11.01
N MET A 514 -15.42 -50.18 10.82
CA MET A 514 -14.24 -49.33 10.59
C MET A 514 -14.31 -48.56 9.26
N GLU A 515 -14.79 -49.19 8.18
CA GLU A 515 -15.00 -48.53 6.88
C GLU A 515 -16.06 -47.43 6.98
N ASN A 516 -17.19 -47.70 7.64
CA ASN A 516 -18.24 -46.70 7.88
C ASN A 516 -17.76 -45.55 8.78
N ARG A 517 -16.95 -45.86 9.80
CA ARG A 517 -16.35 -44.85 10.68
C ARG A 517 -15.37 -43.96 9.92
N MET A 518 -14.53 -44.54 9.06
CA MET A 518 -13.60 -43.79 8.23
C MET A 518 -14.33 -42.89 7.23
N LEU A 519 -15.40 -43.38 6.60
CA LEU A 519 -16.27 -42.56 5.74
C LEU A 519 -16.84 -41.35 6.48
N ARG A 520 -17.28 -41.53 7.74
CA ARG A 520 -17.77 -40.43 8.57
C ARG A 520 -16.67 -39.43 8.92
N VAL A 521 -15.50 -39.91 9.32
CA VAL A 521 -14.32 -39.06 9.63
C VAL A 521 -13.94 -38.22 8.41
N ARG A 522 -13.84 -38.84 7.23
CA ARG A 522 -13.57 -38.12 5.97
C ARG A 522 -14.67 -37.12 5.64
N GLY A 523 -15.94 -37.50 5.81
CA GLY A 523 -17.08 -36.60 5.61
C GLY A 523 -17.04 -35.36 6.53
N GLU A 524 -16.72 -35.55 7.82
CA GLU A 524 -16.55 -34.45 8.78
C GLU A 524 -15.35 -33.56 8.41
N ALA A 525 -14.20 -34.14 8.05
CA ALA A 525 -13.02 -33.40 7.60
C ALA A 525 -13.30 -32.54 6.35
N LYS A 526 -13.96 -33.12 5.32
CA LYS A 526 -14.34 -32.38 4.11
C LYS A 526 -15.32 -31.25 4.40
N ASN A 527 -16.31 -31.48 5.25
CA ASN A 527 -17.29 -30.44 5.62
C ASN A 527 -16.61 -29.27 6.35
N ASN A 528 -15.68 -29.56 7.26
CA ASN A 528 -14.94 -28.55 7.99
C ASN A 528 -14.04 -27.71 7.07
N MET A 529 -13.33 -28.37 6.16
CA MET A 529 -12.50 -27.72 5.15
C MET A 529 -13.32 -26.82 4.23
N ARG A 530 -14.45 -27.30 3.68
CA ARG A 530 -15.34 -26.48 2.84
C ARG A 530 -15.83 -25.24 3.57
N LYS A 531 -16.26 -25.41 4.83
CA LYS A 531 -16.69 -24.30 5.67
C LYS A 531 -15.57 -23.28 5.88
N PHE A 532 -14.34 -23.73 6.15
CA PHE A 532 -13.19 -22.82 6.26
C PHE A 532 -12.96 -22.03 4.97
N ILE A 533 -12.95 -22.70 3.82
CA ILE A 533 -12.77 -22.06 2.50
C ILE A 533 -13.91 -21.05 2.23
N ASP A 534 -15.17 -21.41 2.52
CA ASP A 534 -16.33 -20.54 2.33
C ASP A 534 -16.26 -19.30 3.25
N ASP A 535 -15.86 -19.48 4.51
CA ASP A 535 -15.70 -18.39 5.47
C ASP A 535 -14.60 -17.41 5.00
N VAL A 536 -13.47 -17.92 4.50
CA VAL A 536 -12.40 -17.10 3.91
C VAL A 536 -12.89 -16.38 2.64
N ALA A 537 -13.59 -17.08 1.75
CA ALA A 537 -14.14 -16.50 0.52
C ALA A 537 -15.09 -15.33 0.81
N PHE A 538 -15.92 -15.48 1.84
CA PHE A 538 -16.84 -14.44 2.26
C PHE A 538 -16.10 -13.18 2.74
N VAL A 539 -15.05 -13.34 3.55
CA VAL A 539 -14.26 -12.22 4.09
C VAL A 539 -13.47 -11.53 2.97
N VAL A 540 -12.69 -12.30 2.21
CA VAL A 540 -11.84 -11.75 1.13
C VAL A 540 -12.71 -11.12 0.04
N GLY A 541 -13.82 -11.76 -0.35
CA GLY A 541 -14.75 -11.21 -1.34
C GLY A 541 -15.45 -9.93 -0.88
N LYS A 542 -15.65 -9.73 0.43
CA LYS A 542 -16.09 -8.43 0.96
C LYS A 542 -14.98 -7.38 0.81
N GLU A 543 -13.77 -7.70 1.26
CA GLU A 543 -12.65 -6.77 1.25
C GLU A 543 -12.26 -6.31 -0.16
N SER A 544 -12.19 -7.24 -1.12
CA SER A 544 -11.92 -6.91 -2.53
C SER A 544 -12.98 -5.96 -3.10
N ARG A 545 -14.27 -6.16 -2.77
CA ARG A 545 -15.36 -5.26 -3.19
C ARG A 545 -15.25 -3.87 -2.59
N ASP A 546 -14.97 -3.80 -1.29
CA ASP A 546 -14.82 -2.51 -0.61
C ASP A 546 -13.60 -1.76 -1.14
N ARG A 547 -12.51 -2.47 -1.47
CA ARG A 547 -11.32 -1.91 -2.12
C ARG A 547 -11.64 -1.35 -3.51
N LEU A 548 -12.26 -2.13 -4.39
CA LEU A 548 -12.61 -1.67 -5.75
C LEU A 548 -13.54 -0.46 -5.72
N LYS A 549 -14.48 -0.39 -4.76
CA LYS A 549 -15.30 0.81 -4.53
C LYS A 549 -14.47 2.02 -4.08
N GLY A 550 -13.44 1.80 -3.27
CA GLY A 550 -12.45 2.82 -2.93
C GLY A 550 -11.79 3.41 -4.18
N ILE A 551 -11.24 2.55 -5.06
CA ILE A 551 -10.63 2.96 -6.33
C ILE A 551 -11.62 3.73 -7.20
N GLN A 552 -12.85 3.20 -7.33
CA GLN A 552 -13.90 3.85 -8.10
C GLN A 552 -14.18 5.26 -7.59
N ARG A 553 -14.30 5.44 -6.27
CA ARG A 553 -14.53 6.75 -5.65
C ARG A 553 -13.37 7.70 -5.96
N GLN A 554 -12.13 7.26 -5.75
CA GLN A 554 -10.94 8.07 -6.00
C GLN A 554 -10.83 8.53 -7.45
N LEU A 555 -10.90 7.60 -8.41
CA LEU A 555 -10.82 7.93 -9.83
C LEU A 555 -11.95 8.87 -10.24
N ARG A 556 -13.18 8.58 -9.81
CA ARG A 556 -14.33 9.43 -10.11
C ARG A 556 -14.16 10.84 -9.54
N ASP A 557 -13.74 10.96 -8.28
CA ASP A 557 -13.61 12.25 -7.61
C ASP A 557 -12.43 13.04 -8.20
N HIS A 558 -11.34 12.38 -8.59
CA HIS A 558 -10.22 12.98 -9.32
C HIS A 558 -10.64 13.58 -10.67
N TYR A 559 -11.23 12.77 -11.56
CA TYR A 559 -11.65 13.25 -12.89
C TYR A 559 -12.78 14.27 -12.84
N ARG A 560 -13.71 14.15 -11.88
CA ARG A 560 -14.71 15.22 -11.62
C ARG A 560 -14.05 16.50 -11.13
N GLY A 561 -13.04 16.39 -10.27
CA GLY A 561 -12.24 17.54 -9.83
C GLY A 561 -11.65 18.29 -11.03
N ILE A 562 -11.02 17.58 -11.95
CA ILE A 562 -10.47 18.15 -13.19
C ILE A 562 -11.56 18.77 -14.06
N ALA A 563 -12.65 18.06 -14.35
CA ALA A 563 -13.71 18.58 -15.21
C ALA A 563 -14.39 19.84 -14.61
N ASN A 564 -14.58 19.88 -13.28
CA ASN A 564 -15.06 21.08 -12.58
C ASN A 564 -14.06 22.24 -12.70
N GLN A 565 -12.76 21.98 -12.54
CA GLN A 565 -11.69 22.97 -12.68
C GLN A 565 -11.65 23.56 -14.10
N THR A 566 -11.76 22.70 -15.13
CA THR A 566 -11.80 23.13 -16.53
C THR A 566 -13.06 23.95 -16.82
N THR A 567 -14.23 23.49 -16.37
CA THR A 567 -15.49 24.22 -16.51
C THR A 567 -15.43 25.61 -15.86
N ARG A 568 -14.87 25.70 -14.65
CA ARG A 568 -14.70 26.96 -13.93
C ARG A 568 -13.77 27.91 -14.70
N SER A 569 -12.61 27.41 -15.15
CA SER A 569 -11.63 28.19 -15.92
C SER A 569 -12.23 28.76 -17.20
N LEU A 570 -12.99 27.94 -17.95
CA LEU A 570 -13.67 28.36 -19.17
C LEU A 570 -14.78 29.38 -18.91
N ASN A 571 -15.56 29.19 -17.84
CA ASN A 571 -16.61 30.12 -17.48
C ASN A 571 -16.07 31.48 -17.04
N GLU A 572 -15.00 31.51 -16.26
CA GLU A 572 -14.32 32.76 -15.87
C GLU A 572 -13.73 33.48 -17.08
N SER A 573 -13.06 32.74 -17.99
CA SER A 573 -12.54 33.30 -19.24
C SER A 573 -13.66 33.91 -20.10
N LEU A 574 -14.82 33.25 -20.17
CA LEU A 574 -16.01 33.75 -20.87
C LEU A 574 -16.56 35.02 -20.22
N GLN A 575 -16.70 35.05 -18.89
CA GLN A 575 -17.17 36.23 -18.17
C GLN A 575 -16.19 37.41 -18.31
N ALA A 576 -14.88 37.16 -18.23
CA ALA A 576 -13.85 38.17 -18.43
C ALA A 576 -13.92 38.77 -19.84
N THR A 577 -14.08 37.93 -20.87
CA THR A 577 -14.28 38.34 -22.27
C THR A 577 -15.52 39.23 -22.43
N LEU A 578 -16.65 38.88 -21.80
CA LEU A 578 -17.89 39.65 -21.83
C LEU A 578 -17.81 40.97 -21.04
N ALA A 579 -17.08 40.98 -19.92
CA ALA A 579 -16.89 42.16 -19.07
C ALA A 579 -15.98 43.19 -19.74
N ALA A 580 -14.92 42.75 -20.43
CA ALA A 580 -14.01 43.60 -21.17
C ALA A 580 -14.72 44.51 -22.19
N ALA A 581 -15.83 44.05 -22.76
CA ALA A 581 -16.64 44.83 -23.70
C ALA A 581 -17.35 46.06 -23.08
N LYS A 582 -17.43 46.15 -21.74
CA LYS A 582 -18.18 47.17 -21.00
C LYS A 582 -17.28 48.23 -20.32
N VAL A 583 -15.97 48.11 -20.42
CA VAL A 583 -15.00 48.97 -19.72
C VAL A 583 -14.74 50.26 -20.51
N GLU A 584 -14.68 51.40 -19.81
CA GLU A 584 -14.38 52.70 -20.40
C GLU A 584 -12.91 52.83 -20.85
N GLU A 585 -12.62 53.70 -21.82
CA GLU A 585 -11.31 53.80 -22.48
C GLU A 585 -10.13 54.09 -21.53
N ASN A 586 -10.34 54.91 -20.50
CA ASN A 586 -9.29 55.23 -19.51
C ASN A 586 -9.00 54.05 -18.55
N GLU A 587 -10.02 53.26 -18.21
CA GLU A 587 -9.87 52.07 -17.36
C GLU A 587 -9.26 50.91 -18.15
N ARG A 588 -9.58 50.80 -19.45
CA ARG A 588 -9.03 49.80 -20.37
C ARG A 588 -7.50 49.84 -20.41
N ASN A 589 -6.89 51.01 -20.57
CA ASN A 589 -5.42 51.11 -20.65
C ASN A 589 -4.72 50.68 -19.36
N THR A 590 -5.33 50.94 -18.19
CA THR A 590 -4.79 50.51 -16.90
C THR A 590 -4.93 48.99 -16.74
N ARG A 591 -6.07 48.43 -17.12
CA ARG A 591 -6.34 46.99 -17.05
C ARG A 591 -5.45 46.19 -18.00
N VAL A 592 -5.27 46.63 -19.24
CA VAL A 592 -4.39 45.98 -20.22
C VAL A 592 -2.97 45.88 -19.70
N ARG A 593 -2.39 46.95 -19.14
CA ARG A 593 -1.03 46.93 -18.56
C ARG A 593 -0.90 45.93 -17.41
N GLU A 594 -1.94 45.79 -16.58
CA GLU A 594 -1.95 44.81 -15.50
C GLU A 594 -2.03 43.38 -16.04
N LEU A 595 -2.86 43.12 -17.06
CA LEU A 595 -2.96 41.81 -17.72
C LEU A 595 -1.66 41.44 -18.43
N GLU A 596 -1.00 42.36 -19.13
CA GLU A 596 0.32 42.13 -19.75
C GLU A 596 1.38 41.78 -18.69
N ARG A 597 1.33 42.43 -17.52
CA ARG A 597 2.24 42.11 -16.40
C ARG A 597 1.99 40.69 -15.90
N GLN A 598 0.74 40.31 -15.69
CA GLN A 598 0.37 38.98 -15.19
C GLN A 598 0.67 37.89 -16.23
N GLN A 599 0.38 38.14 -17.51
CA GLN A 599 0.72 37.27 -18.62
C GLN A 599 2.23 36.99 -18.63
N ASN A 600 3.06 38.03 -18.56
CA ASN A 600 4.52 37.86 -18.53
C ASN A 600 4.99 37.00 -17.35
N ILE A 601 4.42 37.19 -16.15
CA ILE A 601 4.77 36.36 -14.98
C ILE A 601 4.38 34.90 -15.21
N LEU A 602 3.16 34.64 -15.67
CA LEU A 602 2.68 33.28 -15.90
C LEU A 602 3.43 32.59 -17.04
N THR A 603 3.76 33.30 -18.13
CA THR A 603 4.60 32.77 -19.21
C THR A 603 5.99 32.41 -18.68
N GLN A 604 6.60 33.25 -17.83
CA GLN A 604 7.86 32.89 -17.18
C GLN A 604 7.72 31.64 -16.31
N VAL A 605 6.62 31.48 -15.56
CA VAL A 605 6.37 30.27 -14.78
C VAL A 605 6.28 29.04 -15.69
N VAL A 606 5.56 29.12 -16.81
CA VAL A 606 5.46 28.03 -17.79
C VAL A 606 6.82 27.69 -18.41
N ASP A 607 7.59 28.70 -18.82
CA ASP A 607 8.93 28.53 -19.38
C ASP A 607 9.89 27.88 -18.36
N HIS A 608 9.84 28.33 -17.11
CA HIS A 608 10.61 27.74 -16.01
C HIS A 608 10.20 26.30 -15.71
N ALA A 609 8.89 26.00 -15.69
CA ALA A 609 8.39 24.65 -15.50
C ALA A 609 8.84 23.73 -16.66
N THR A 610 8.74 24.19 -17.90
CA THR A 610 9.18 23.47 -19.09
C THR A 610 10.69 23.22 -19.08
N GLY A 611 11.47 24.22 -18.67
CA GLY A 611 12.92 24.10 -18.51
C GLY A 611 13.33 23.11 -17.41
N LEU A 612 12.55 23.02 -16.33
CA LEU A 612 12.75 22.03 -15.27
C LEU A 612 12.41 20.60 -15.72
N ALA A 613 11.39 20.44 -16.57
CA ALA A 613 11.01 19.16 -17.17
C ALA A 613 12.01 18.68 -18.25
N GLY A 614 12.56 19.60 -19.06
CA GLY A 614 13.50 19.30 -20.13
C GLY A 614 14.94 19.00 -19.69
N ALA A 615 15.32 19.35 -18.45
CA ALA A 615 16.66 19.10 -17.91
C ALA A 615 16.87 17.66 -17.37
N GLY A 616 15.88 16.78 -17.55
CA GLY A 616 15.88 15.38 -17.07
C GLY A 616 16.07 14.30 -18.14
N ASN A 617 16.25 14.66 -19.41
CA ASN A 617 16.54 13.71 -20.51
C ASN A 617 18.03 13.63 -20.85
#